data_AF-A0A7S1TWX9-F1
#
_entry.id   AF-A0A7S1TWX9-F1
#
_cell.length_a   1.000
_cell.length_b   1.000
_cell.length_c   1.000
_cell.angle_alpha   90.00
_cell.angle_beta   90.00
_cell.angle_gamma   90.00
#
_symmetry.space_group_name_H-M   'P 1'
#
loop_
_entity.id
_entity.type
_entity.pdbx_description
1 polymer ?
#
loop_
_entity_poly.entity_id
_entity_poly.type
_entity_poly.pdbx_seq_one_letter_code
_entity_poly.pdbx_strand_id
1 'polypeptide(L)'
;KTGELVVALQKELPHARVVYCSATGASEPRNMAYMTRLGLWGDNKRTTFETFHDFDENMKARGVGAMELLAMQLKEEGLFTARTLSYRDCTFEVITHEVDAKQRKIYDEATVFFQDLLKEMEEALASGEHPANLLASLDQAEDADAEKPELVNHDGKKVHSWKVVKALYWAAHQRFFRNLTVGLKVPAVLEEARKALNADKCVVIGLQQTGEAGNEAVLNSK
;
A
#
# COMPACT_ATOMS: atom_id res chain seq x y z
N LYS A 1 2.29 3.60 -0.65
CA LYS A 1 1.18 3.10 0.22
C LYS A 1 1.54 1.79 0.93
N THR A 2 1.75 0.68 0.21
CA THR A 2 2.10 -0.61 0.86
C THR A 2 3.51 -0.60 1.43
N GLY A 3 4.50 -0.06 0.70
CA GLY A 3 5.88 0.05 1.18
C GLY A 3 6.00 0.90 2.46
N GLU A 4 5.27 2.01 2.53
CA GLU A 4 5.23 2.88 3.73
C GLU A 4 4.64 2.15 4.93
N LEU A 5 3.53 1.44 4.74
CA LEU A 5 2.91 0.65 5.80
C LEU A 5 3.87 -0.44 6.30
N VAL A 6 4.60 -1.09 5.38
CA VAL A 6 5.63 -2.08 5.74
C VAL A 6 6.76 -1.42 6.53
N VAL A 7 7.22 -0.23 6.15
CA VAL A 7 8.22 0.52 6.92
C VAL A 7 7.69 0.93 8.30
N ALA A 8 6.46 1.44 8.39
CA ALA A 8 5.83 1.81 9.65
C ALA A 8 5.67 0.59 10.57
N LEU A 9 5.16 -0.52 10.05
CA LEU A 9 5.00 -1.77 10.80
C LEU A 9 6.34 -2.30 11.33
N GLN A 10 7.41 -2.17 10.53
CA GLN A 10 8.75 -2.56 10.96
C GLN A 10 9.29 -1.70 12.09
N LYS A 11 8.94 -0.41 12.14
CA LYS A 11 9.28 0.51 13.23
C LYS A 11 8.48 0.21 14.49
N GLU A 12 7.17 -0.05 14.34
CA GLU A 12 6.28 -0.39 15.46
C GLU A 12 6.60 -1.75 16.08
N LEU A 13 7.08 -2.72 15.28
CA LEU A 13 7.38 -4.08 15.71
C LEU A 13 8.86 -4.44 15.51
N PRO A 14 9.80 -3.82 16.25
CA PRO A 14 11.24 -3.99 16.03
C PRO A 14 11.72 -5.45 16.14
N HIS A 15 11.04 -6.26 16.95
CA HIS A 15 11.39 -7.66 17.18
C HIS A 15 10.65 -8.66 16.28
N ALA A 16 9.65 -8.22 15.49
CA ALA A 16 8.95 -9.12 14.57
C ALA A 16 9.90 -9.64 13.49
N ARG A 17 9.76 -10.90 13.07
CA ARG A 17 10.53 -11.44 11.94
C ARG A 17 9.87 -11.00 10.63
N VAL A 18 10.67 -10.51 9.69
CA VAL A 18 10.20 -9.98 8.40
C VAL A 18 10.85 -10.77 7.28
N VAL A 19 10.05 -11.23 6.33
CA VAL A 19 10.50 -11.89 5.11
C VAL A 19 10.00 -11.05 3.93
N TYR A 20 10.92 -10.53 3.13
CA TYR A 20 10.58 -9.86 1.88
C TYR A 20 10.45 -10.89 0.77
N CYS A 21 9.33 -10.88 0.05
CA CYS A 21 9.10 -11.73 -1.11
C CYS A 21 8.81 -10.83 -2.32
N SER A 22 9.66 -10.90 -3.34
CA SER A 22 9.52 -10.08 -4.55
C SER A 22 10.00 -10.84 -5.78
N ALA A 23 9.21 -10.78 -6.85
CA ALA A 23 9.58 -11.32 -8.16
C ALA A 23 10.61 -10.42 -8.89
N THR A 24 10.66 -9.14 -8.56
CA THR A 24 11.47 -8.11 -9.25
C THR A 24 12.41 -7.36 -8.31
N GLY A 25 12.64 -7.89 -7.10
CA GLY A 25 13.37 -7.19 -6.04
C GLY A 25 14.79 -6.79 -6.46
N ALA A 26 15.47 -7.62 -7.25
CA ALA A 26 16.83 -7.38 -7.74
C ALA A 26 16.90 -6.65 -9.10
N SER A 27 15.77 -6.25 -9.68
CA SER A 27 15.74 -5.64 -11.02
C SER A 27 16.09 -4.16 -10.99
N GLU A 28 15.55 -3.41 -10.01
CA GLU A 28 15.79 -1.98 -9.84
C GLU A 28 15.98 -1.66 -8.35
N PRO A 29 16.87 -0.72 -7.98
CA PRO A 29 17.09 -0.38 -6.57
C PRO A 29 15.82 0.10 -5.87
N ARG A 30 14.93 0.80 -6.60
CA ARG A 30 13.63 1.25 -6.12
C ARG A 30 12.72 0.13 -5.64
N ASN A 31 12.87 -1.08 -6.17
CA ASN A 31 12.08 -2.23 -5.74
C ASN A 31 12.48 -2.71 -4.34
N MET A 32 13.63 -2.27 -3.82
CA MET A 32 14.12 -2.59 -2.49
C MET A 32 13.74 -1.54 -1.44
N ALA A 33 13.15 -0.39 -1.80
CA ALA A 33 13.00 0.76 -0.88
C ALA A 33 12.32 0.45 0.47
N TYR A 34 11.38 -0.50 0.50
CA TYR A 34 10.70 -0.93 1.73
C TYR A 34 11.45 -2.02 2.52
N MET A 35 12.54 -2.55 1.96
CA MET A 35 13.35 -3.65 2.52
C MET A 35 14.41 -3.15 3.52
N THR A 36 14.02 -2.20 4.38
CA THR A 36 14.93 -1.46 5.25
C THR A 36 15.72 -2.33 6.23
N ARG A 37 15.23 -3.53 6.58
CA ARG A 37 15.94 -4.47 7.47
C ARG A 37 17.05 -5.27 6.81
N LEU A 38 17.23 -5.15 5.49
CA LEU A 38 18.44 -5.66 4.84
C LEU A 38 19.70 -4.87 5.27
N GLY A 39 19.53 -3.68 5.85
CA GLY A 39 20.66 -2.84 6.28
C GLY A 39 21.46 -2.29 5.11
N LEU A 40 20.83 -2.08 3.96
CA LEU A 40 21.48 -1.53 2.77
C LEU A 40 21.69 -0.01 2.86
N TRP A 41 21.00 0.66 3.77
CA TRP A 41 21.11 2.09 4.10
C TRP A 41 20.57 2.35 5.53
N GLY A 42 20.74 3.57 6.04
CA GLY A 42 20.15 4.04 7.31
C GLY A 42 20.92 3.63 8.57
N ASP A 43 20.28 3.76 9.73
CA ASP A 43 20.93 3.62 11.04
C ASP A 43 21.46 2.21 11.34
N ASN A 44 20.87 1.18 10.72
CA ASN A 44 21.27 -0.23 10.87
C ASN A 44 22.08 -0.74 9.67
N LYS A 45 22.86 0.15 9.02
CA LYS A 45 23.55 -0.13 7.76
C LYS A 45 24.73 -1.10 7.90
N ARG A 46 24.81 -1.99 6.93
CA ARG A 46 25.98 -2.82 6.55
C ARG A 46 26.85 -2.14 5.50
N THR A 47 26.38 -1.03 4.95
CA THR A 47 26.97 -0.27 3.85
C THR A 47 27.32 1.14 4.32
N THR A 48 27.88 1.95 3.42
CA THR A 48 28.18 3.37 3.68
C THR A 48 27.03 4.31 3.37
N PHE A 49 25.90 3.81 2.85
CA PHE A 49 24.78 4.66 2.43
C PHE A 49 23.99 5.17 3.64
N GLU A 50 23.92 6.48 3.81
CA GLU A 50 23.14 7.11 4.89
C GLU A 50 21.65 6.98 4.59
N THR A 51 21.24 7.34 3.38
CA THR A 51 19.83 7.33 2.96
C THR A 51 19.56 6.33 1.84
N PHE A 52 18.29 5.99 1.64
CA PHE A 52 17.88 5.21 0.47
C PHE A 52 18.22 5.96 -0.83
N HIS A 53 18.14 7.30 -0.83
CA HIS A 53 18.46 8.11 -2.00
C HIS A 53 19.93 7.94 -2.42
N ASP A 54 20.86 7.97 -1.45
CA ASP A 54 22.29 7.76 -1.72
C ASP A 54 22.56 6.38 -2.34
N PHE A 55 21.85 5.37 -1.84
CA PHE A 55 21.90 4.01 -2.38
C PHE A 55 21.32 3.92 -3.80
N ASP A 56 20.13 4.49 -4.05
CA ASP A 56 19.45 4.47 -5.36
C ASP A 56 20.32 5.15 -6.43
N GLU A 57 20.83 6.35 -6.16
CA GLU A 57 21.68 7.10 -7.09
C GLU A 57 22.99 6.35 -7.40
N ASN A 58 23.66 5.78 -6.39
CA ASN A 58 24.89 5.02 -6.62
C ASN A 58 24.66 3.75 -7.43
N MET A 59 23.60 3.00 -7.14
CA MET A 59 23.29 1.77 -7.87
C MET A 59 22.92 2.10 -9.33
N LYS A 60 22.14 3.14 -9.58
CA LYS A 60 21.80 3.60 -10.93
C LYS A 60 23.02 4.06 -11.71
N ALA A 61 23.90 4.85 -11.11
CA ALA A 61 25.11 5.34 -11.76
C ALA A 61 26.04 4.21 -12.25
N ARG A 62 26.02 3.06 -11.58
CA ARG A 62 26.84 1.88 -11.90
C ARG A 62 26.08 0.83 -12.73
N GLY A 63 24.79 1.04 -12.95
CA GLY A 63 23.95 0.22 -13.81
C GLY A 63 23.76 -1.22 -13.34
N VAL A 64 23.38 -2.09 -14.28
CA VAL A 64 22.95 -3.47 -14.02
C VAL A 64 24.04 -4.31 -13.33
N GLY A 65 25.32 -4.11 -13.68
CA GLY A 65 26.42 -4.86 -13.06
C GLY A 65 26.54 -4.63 -11.56
N ALA A 66 26.25 -3.42 -11.06
CA ALA A 66 26.22 -3.17 -9.62
C ALA A 66 25.04 -3.87 -8.93
N MET A 67 23.87 -3.89 -9.57
CA MET A 67 22.71 -4.61 -9.07
C MET A 67 22.93 -6.13 -9.03
N GLU A 68 23.61 -6.69 -10.03
CA GLU A 68 23.98 -8.10 -10.06
C GLU A 68 24.96 -8.45 -8.94
N LEU A 69 26.00 -7.63 -8.73
CA LEU A 69 26.93 -7.82 -7.62
C LEU A 69 26.24 -7.72 -6.26
N LEU A 70 25.34 -6.75 -6.09
CA LEU A 70 24.54 -6.64 -4.88
C LEU A 70 23.68 -7.90 -4.65
N ALA A 71 22.99 -8.38 -5.69
CA ALA A 71 22.18 -9.58 -5.60
C ALA A 71 23.02 -10.83 -5.29
N MET A 72 24.21 -10.94 -5.88
CA MET A 72 25.17 -12.01 -5.59
C MET A 72 25.61 -11.97 -4.12
N GLN A 73 25.99 -10.79 -3.62
CA GLN A 73 26.40 -10.61 -2.23
C GLN A 73 25.25 -10.94 -1.26
N LEU A 74 24.05 -10.41 -1.48
CA LEU A 74 22.90 -10.71 -0.63
C LEU A 74 22.57 -12.21 -0.63
N LYS A 75 22.79 -12.90 -1.75
CA LYS A 75 22.60 -14.35 -1.86
C LYS A 75 23.67 -15.13 -1.11
N GLU A 76 24.93 -14.69 -1.18
CA GLU A 76 26.05 -15.28 -0.44
C GLU A 76 25.86 -15.13 1.08
N GLU A 77 25.39 -13.97 1.53
CA GLU A 77 25.07 -13.71 2.95
C GLU A 77 23.79 -14.41 3.43
N GLY A 78 23.05 -15.09 2.54
CA GLY A 78 21.77 -15.73 2.87
C GLY A 78 20.62 -14.76 3.12
N LEU A 79 20.80 -13.47 2.81
CA LEU A 79 19.77 -12.42 2.89
C LEU A 79 18.82 -12.44 1.70
N PHE A 80 19.23 -13.08 0.60
CA PHE A 80 18.44 -13.20 -0.62
C PHE A 80 18.45 -14.64 -1.14
N THR A 81 17.26 -15.18 -1.37
CA THR A 81 17.13 -16.56 -1.86
C THR A 81 16.11 -16.63 -2.98
N ALA A 82 16.47 -17.35 -4.04
CA ALA A 82 15.59 -17.66 -5.16
C ALA A 82 15.42 -19.18 -5.19
N ARG A 83 14.32 -19.66 -4.60
CA ARG A 83 13.97 -21.09 -4.52
C ARG A 83 12.49 -21.27 -4.85
N THR A 84 12.17 -22.36 -5.51
CA THR A 84 10.79 -22.79 -5.70
C THR A 84 10.27 -23.32 -4.36
N LEU A 85 9.11 -22.84 -3.92
CA LEU A 85 8.41 -23.41 -2.78
C LEU A 85 7.88 -24.80 -3.16
N SER A 86 8.19 -25.79 -2.33
CA SER A 86 7.55 -27.10 -2.42
C SER A 86 6.17 -27.03 -1.78
N TYR A 87 5.15 -27.54 -2.46
CA TYR A 87 3.80 -27.71 -1.90
C TYR A 87 3.62 -29.04 -1.16
N ARG A 88 4.70 -29.84 -1.04
CA ARG A 88 4.65 -31.09 -0.30
C ARG A 88 4.22 -30.81 1.14
N ASP A 89 3.19 -31.50 1.59
CA ASP A 89 2.57 -31.37 2.92
C ASP A 89 1.91 -30.00 3.19
N CYS A 90 1.65 -29.19 2.15
CA CYS A 90 0.85 -27.98 2.28
C CYS A 90 -0.64 -28.29 2.13
N THR A 91 -1.46 -27.75 3.04
CA THR A 91 -2.92 -27.76 2.96
C THR A 91 -3.44 -26.34 2.89
N PHE A 92 -4.56 -26.15 2.19
CA PHE A 92 -5.22 -24.86 2.04
C PHE A 92 -6.64 -24.97 2.53
N GLU A 93 -7.06 -24.01 3.34
CA GLU A 93 -8.41 -23.94 3.89
C GLU A 93 -8.97 -22.53 3.68
N VAL A 94 -10.24 -22.46 3.27
CA VAL A 94 -10.96 -21.21 3.14
C VAL A 94 -11.82 -21.02 4.38
N ILE A 95 -11.42 -20.05 5.20
CA ILE A 95 -12.10 -19.76 6.46
C ILE A 95 -13.09 -18.63 6.21
N THR A 96 -14.35 -18.88 6.52
CA THR A 96 -15.43 -17.92 6.35
C THR A 96 -15.63 -17.12 7.64
N HIS A 97 -15.59 -15.80 7.53
CA HIS A 97 -15.93 -14.90 8.64
C HIS A 97 -17.42 -14.62 8.63
N GLU A 98 -18.13 -15.08 9.67
CA GLU A 98 -19.55 -14.79 9.86
C GLU A 98 -19.74 -13.33 10.29
N VAL A 99 -20.53 -12.58 9.53
CA VAL A 99 -20.75 -11.16 9.77
C VAL A 99 -21.76 -10.98 10.89
N ASP A 100 -21.32 -10.40 12.01
CA ASP A 100 -22.20 -10.15 13.16
C ASP A 100 -23.20 -8.99 12.89
N ALA A 101 -24.19 -8.83 13.76
CA ALA A 101 -25.22 -7.78 13.61
C ALA A 101 -24.64 -6.36 13.63
N LYS A 102 -23.55 -6.12 14.37
CA LYS A 102 -22.88 -4.82 14.45
C LYS A 102 -22.10 -4.53 13.16
N GLN A 103 -21.41 -5.52 12.62
CA GLN A 103 -20.68 -5.44 11.36
C GLN A 103 -21.63 -5.23 10.18
N ARG A 104 -22.78 -5.93 10.18
CA ARG A 104 -23.86 -5.70 9.21
C ARG A 104 -24.36 -4.27 9.28
N LYS A 105 -24.65 -3.77 10.48
CA LYS A 105 -25.07 -2.38 10.68
C LYS A 105 -24.06 -1.37 10.13
N ILE A 106 -22.76 -1.57 10.37
CA ILE A 106 -21.69 -0.71 9.81
C ILE A 106 -21.70 -0.73 8.28
N TYR A 107 -21.87 -1.92 7.68
CA TYR A 107 -21.94 -2.06 6.23
C TYR A 107 -23.16 -1.33 5.66
N ASP A 108 -24.33 -1.53 6.27
CA ASP A 108 -25.59 -0.91 5.84
C ASP A 108 -25.53 0.62 5.97
N GLU A 109 -25.02 1.16 7.08
CA GLU A 109 -24.80 2.60 7.28
C GLU A 109 -23.83 3.17 6.23
N ALA A 110 -22.77 2.44 5.89
CA ALA A 110 -21.88 2.85 4.82
C ALA A 110 -22.57 2.86 3.44
N THR A 111 -23.45 1.89 3.16
CA THR A 111 -24.23 1.92 1.91
C THR A 111 -25.16 3.11 1.81
N VAL A 112 -25.83 3.47 2.92
CA VAL A 112 -26.69 4.65 2.99
C VAL A 112 -25.86 5.90 2.72
N PHE A 113 -24.70 6.05 3.38
CA PHE A 113 -23.80 7.18 3.15
C PHE A 113 -23.41 7.34 1.67
N PHE A 114 -23.02 6.26 0.99
CA PHE A 114 -22.65 6.35 -0.43
C PHE A 114 -23.87 6.64 -1.32
N GLN A 115 -25.06 6.14 -0.99
CA GLN A 115 -26.28 6.46 -1.72
C GLN A 115 -26.65 7.95 -1.58
N ASP A 116 -26.60 8.48 -0.37
CA ASP A 116 -26.87 9.89 -0.09
C ASP A 116 -25.85 10.79 -0.79
N LEU A 117 -24.56 10.45 -0.70
CA LEU A 117 -23.49 11.16 -1.39
C LEU A 117 -23.70 11.18 -2.91
N LEU A 118 -24.08 10.04 -3.51
CA LEU A 118 -24.35 9.98 -4.94
C LEU A 118 -25.55 10.86 -5.32
N LYS A 119 -26.61 10.84 -4.52
CA LYS A 119 -27.80 11.65 -4.74
C LYS A 119 -27.47 13.14 -4.66
N GLU A 120 -26.77 13.58 -3.63
CA GLU A 120 -26.32 14.98 -3.49
C GLU A 120 -25.43 15.39 -4.67
N MET A 121 -24.51 14.52 -5.10
CA MET A 121 -23.67 14.78 -6.27
C MET A 121 -24.47 14.89 -7.57
N GLU A 122 -25.56 14.12 -7.74
CA GLU A 122 -26.44 14.21 -8.91
C GLU A 122 -27.40 15.41 -8.85
N GLU A 123 -27.85 15.81 -7.66
CA GLU A 123 -28.64 17.03 -7.45
C GLU A 123 -27.82 18.29 -7.72
N ALA A 124 -26.57 18.36 -7.22
CA ALA A 124 -25.63 19.44 -7.52
C ALA A 124 -25.32 19.54 -9.03
N LEU A 125 -25.30 18.40 -9.72
CA LEU A 125 -25.17 18.38 -11.18
C LEU A 125 -26.40 18.99 -11.86
N ALA A 126 -27.61 18.65 -11.39
CA ALA A 126 -28.86 19.11 -11.98
C ALA A 126 -29.12 20.60 -11.73
N SER A 127 -28.64 21.15 -10.61
CA SER A 127 -28.75 22.58 -10.26
C SER A 127 -27.78 23.48 -11.03
N GLY A 128 -26.79 22.92 -11.74
CA GLY A 128 -25.76 23.68 -12.44
C GLY A 128 -24.65 24.22 -11.53
N GLU A 129 -24.68 23.87 -10.24
CA GLU A 129 -23.60 24.14 -9.29
C GLU A 129 -22.46 23.14 -9.56
N HIS A 130 -21.64 23.47 -10.56
CA HIS A 130 -20.55 22.62 -10.99
C HIS A 130 -19.62 22.25 -9.82
N PRO A 131 -19.30 20.95 -9.60
CA PRO A 131 -18.37 20.51 -8.55
C PRO A 131 -16.95 21.08 -8.66
N ALA A 132 -16.61 21.69 -9.79
CA ALA A 132 -15.41 22.50 -9.95
C ALA A 132 -15.37 23.66 -8.94
N ASN A 133 -16.52 24.23 -8.58
CA ASN A 133 -16.63 25.29 -7.57
C ASN A 133 -16.58 24.73 -6.15
N LEU A 134 -17.03 23.49 -5.92
CA LEU A 134 -17.02 22.87 -4.59
C LEU A 134 -15.62 22.41 -4.17
N LEU A 135 -14.83 21.84 -5.09
CA LEU A 135 -13.41 21.57 -4.86
C LEU A 135 -12.57 22.85 -4.71
N ALA A 136 -12.98 23.95 -5.36
CA ALA A 136 -12.41 25.27 -5.13
C ALA A 136 -12.82 25.91 -3.78
N SER A 137 -13.91 25.45 -3.16
CA SER A 137 -14.37 25.96 -1.85
C SER A 137 -13.71 25.26 -0.66
N LEU A 138 -13.17 24.05 -0.85
CA LEU A 138 -12.30 23.38 0.12
C LEU A 138 -10.88 24.00 0.17
N ASP A 139 -10.61 24.96 -0.72
CA ASP A 139 -9.35 25.71 -0.90
C ASP A 139 -9.34 27.02 -0.07
N GLN A 140 -10.36 27.30 0.74
CA GLN A 140 -10.45 28.52 1.57
C GLN A 140 -9.78 28.36 2.97
N ALA A 141 -8.84 27.44 3.11
CA ALA A 141 -7.91 27.42 4.24
C ALA A 141 -6.54 27.93 3.76
N GLU A 142 -6.33 29.25 3.96
CA GLU A 142 -5.07 29.98 4.12
C GLU A 142 -3.90 29.62 3.17
N ASP A 143 -3.79 30.35 2.04
CA ASP A 143 -2.60 31.15 1.65
C ASP A 143 -2.74 31.68 0.22
N ALA A 144 -2.68 33.01 0.06
CA ALA A 144 -3.08 33.72 -1.17
C ALA A 144 -2.05 33.72 -2.33
N ASP A 145 -0.95 32.97 -2.22
CA ASP A 145 0.15 32.96 -3.22
C ASP A 145 0.52 31.54 -3.73
N ALA A 146 -0.25 30.51 -3.39
CA ALA A 146 -0.01 29.16 -3.90
C ALA A 146 -0.73 28.91 -5.24
N GLU A 147 -0.01 28.29 -6.18
CA GLU A 147 -0.53 27.85 -7.49
C GLU A 147 -1.70 26.86 -7.29
N LYS A 148 -2.89 27.21 -7.80
CA LYS A 148 -4.15 26.46 -7.58
C LYS A 148 -4.00 24.98 -8.00
N PRO A 149 -4.47 24.00 -7.19
CA PRO A 149 -4.35 22.59 -7.54
C PRO A 149 -5.26 22.23 -8.73
N GLU A 150 -4.65 21.97 -9.89
CA GLU A 150 -5.35 21.46 -11.07
C GLU A 150 -5.72 19.98 -10.90
N LEU A 151 -6.98 19.63 -11.13
CA LEU A 151 -7.42 18.23 -11.14
C LEU A 151 -6.89 17.54 -12.40
N VAL A 152 -5.78 16.84 -12.27
CA VAL A 152 -5.16 16.04 -13.32
C VAL A 152 -5.45 14.55 -13.12
N ASN A 153 -5.79 13.82 -14.19
CA ASN A 153 -5.83 12.36 -14.14
C ASN A 153 -4.39 11.80 -13.98
N HIS A 154 -4.27 10.48 -13.81
CA HIS A 154 -2.98 9.78 -13.80
C HIS A 154 -2.07 10.10 -15.01
N ASP A 155 -2.67 10.48 -16.15
CA ASP A 155 -1.95 10.88 -17.38
C ASP A 155 -1.59 12.38 -17.46
N GLY A 156 -1.77 13.16 -16.38
CA GLY A 156 -1.43 14.58 -16.35
C GLY A 156 -2.35 15.49 -17.18
N LYS A 157 -3.53 15.00 -17.59
CA LYS A 157 -4.51 15.78 -18.37
C LYS A 157 -5.45 16.55 -17.46
N LYS A 158 -5.77 17.79 -17.80
CA LYS A 158 -6.73 18.61 -17.05
C LYS A 158 -8.14 18.01 -17.13
N VAL A 159 -8.80 17.89 -15.99
CA VAL A 159 -10.13 17.29 -15.89
C VAL A 159 -11.16 18.32 -15.48
N HIS A 160 -12.06 18.63 -16.41
CA HIS A 160 -13.27 19.42 -16.14
C HIS A 160 -14.56 18.63 -16.41
N SER A 161 -14.46 17.31 -16.57
CA SER A 161 -15.58 16.47 -17.04
C SER A 161 -16.24 15.68 -15.91
N TRP A 162 -17.57 15.80 -15.83
CA TRP A 162 -18.42 14.99 -14.95
C TRP A 162 -18.21 13.47 -15.09
N LYS A 163 -17.80 13.00 -16.28
CA LYS A 163 -17.43 11.59 -16.48
C LYS A 163 -16.30 11.15 -15.54
N VAL A 164 -15.35 12.03 -15.26
CA VAL A 164 -14.23 11.74 -14.37
C VAL A 164 -14.65 11.85 -12.90
N VAL A 165 -15.51 12.81 -12.55
CA VAL A 165 -16.07 12.89 -11.19
C VAL A 165 -16.85 11.61 -10.84
N LYS A 166 -17.71 11.12 -11.75
CA LYS A 166 -18.37 9.81 -11.60
C LYS A 166 -17.36 8.66 -11.50
N ALA A 167 -16.30 8.67 -12.31
CA ALA A 167 -15.26 7.64 -12.25
C ALA A 167 -14.52 7.65 -10.89
N LEU A 168 -14.20 8.84 -10.35
CA LEU A 168 -13.56 9.00 -9.04
C LEU A 168 -14.48 8.53 -7.91
N TYR A 169 -15.76 8.87 -7.95
CA TYR A 169 -16.76 8.38 -7.00
C TYR A 169 -16.79 6.84 -6.97
N TRP A 170 -16.97 6.19 -8.13
CA TRP A 170 -17.04 4.74 -8.19
C TRP A 170 -15.71 4.06 -7.80
N ALA A 171 -14.57 4.67 -8.13
CA ALA A 171 -13.27 4.20 -7.68
C ALA A 171 -13.12 4.29 -6.16
N ALA A 172 -13.56 5.40 -5.54
CA ALA A 172 -13.56 5.58 -4.10
C ALA A 172 -14.49 4.58 -3.40
N HIS A 173 -15.72 4.42 -3.90
CA HIS A 173 -16.71 3.45 -3.44
C HIS A 173 -16.13 2.03 -3.43
N GLN A 174 -15.58 1.56 -4.56
CA GLN A 174 -14.99 0.21 -4.64
C GLN A 174 -13.83 0.02 -3.68
N ARG A 175 -12.95 1.03 -3.55
CA ARG A 175 -11.81 0.97 -2.61
C ARG A 175 -12.27 0.94 -1.16
N PHE A 176 -13.29 1.73 -0.82
CA PHE A 176 -13.86 1.78 0.52
C PHE A 176 -14.43 0.42 0.92
N PHE A 177 -15.36 -0.15 0.14
CA PHE A 177 -16.00 -1.42 0.49
C PHE A 177 -15.04 -2.61 0.49
N ARG A 178 -14.03 -2.61 -0.40
CA ARG A 178 -12.95 -3.59 -0.35
C ARG A 178 -12.18 -3.50 0.97
N ASN A 179 -11.78 -2.29 1.38
CA ASN A 179 -11.03 -2.12 2.63
C ASN A 179 -11.89 -2.42 3.87
N LEU A 180 -13.17 -2.04 3.85
CA LEU A 180 -14.13 -2.34 4.91
C LEU A 180 -14.25 -3.87 5.08
N THR A 181 -14.54 -4.59 4.01
CA THR A 181 -14.69 -6.06 4.06
C THR A 181 -13.41 -6.79 4.46
N VAL A 182 -12.24 -6.27 4.08
CA VAL A 182 -10.95 -6.79 4.60
C VAL A 182 -10.83 -6.55 6.10
N GLY A 183 -11.17 -5.35 6.58
CA GLY A 183 -11.16 -5.01 8.01
C GLY A 183 -12.11 -5.87 8.83
N LEU A 184 -13.30 -6.17 8.31
CA LEU A 184 -14.29 -7.02 8.98
C LEU A 184 -13.78 -8.46 9.22
N LYS A 185 -12.83 -8.96 8.42
CA LYS A 185 -12.27 -10.32 8.52
C LYS A 185 -11.13 -10.44 9.53
N VAL A 186 -10.58 -9.32 10.02
CA VAL A 186 -9.45 -9.32 10.97
C VAL A 186 -9.72 -10.18 12.22
N PRO A 187 -10.91 -10.17 12.84
CA PRO A 187 -11.19 -11.02 14.00
C PRO A 187 -11.04 -12.52 13.72
N ALA A 188 -11.56 -13.02 12.59
CA ALA A 188 -11.39 -14.43 12.22
C ALA A 188 -9.92 -14.81 12.01
N VAL A 189 -9.15 -13.93 11.36
CA VAL A 189 -7.69 -14.15 11.18
C VAL A 189 -6.97 -14.22 12.54
N LEU A 190 -7.36 -13.36 13.50
CA LEU A 190 -6.78 -13.38 14.85
C LEU A 190 -7.15 -14.65 15.62
N GLU A 191 -8.38 -15.13 15.49
CA GLU A 191 -8.82 -16.38 16.10
C GLU A 191 -7.98 -17.56 15.58
N GLU A 192 -7.82 -17.66 14.26
CA GLU A 192 -7.05 -18.72 13.62
C GLU A 192 -5.56 -18.66 13.94
N ALA A 193 -5.00 -17.45 13.98
CA ALA A 193 -3.62 -17.24 14.44
C ALA A 193 -3.44 -17.73 15.89
N ARG A 194 -4.38 -17.42 16.79
CA ARG A 194 -4.32 -17.89 18.19
C ARG A 194 -4.46 -19.40 18.31
N LYS A 195 -5.37 -20.02 17.54
CA LYS A 195 -5.50 -21.50 17.49
C LYS A 195 -4.20 -22.15 17.04
N ALA A 196 -3.56 -21.63 15.99
CA ALA A 196 -2.29 -22.14 15.50
C ALA A 196 -1.17 -22.00 16.55
N LEU A 197 -1.07 -20.84 17.21
CA LEU A 197 -0.09 -20.63 18.28
C LEU A 197 -0.31 -21.59 19.47
N ASN A 198 -1.56 -21.82 19.88
CA ASN A 198 -1.89 -22.77 20.94
C ASN A 198 -1.57 -24.24 20.56
N ALA A 199 -1.49 -24.52 19.27
CA ALA A 199 -1.08 -25.82 18.74
C ALA A 199 0.44 -25.91 18.47
N ASP A 200 1.24 -25.02 19.08
CA ASP A 200 2.70 -24.93 18.94
C ASP A 200 3.17 -24.73 17.48
N LYS A 201 2.36 -24.01 16.67
CA LYS A 201 2.70 -23.67 15.28
C LYS A 201 3.14 -22.20 15.18
N CYS A 202 3.96 -21.93 14.17
CA CYS A 202 4.31 -20.56 13.78
C CYS A 202 3.22 -19.97 12.86
N VAL A 203 2.92 -18.68 13.06
CA VAL A 203 1.99 -17.92 12.21
C VAL A 203 2.77 -16.98 11.30
N VAL A 204 2.47 -17.02 10.00
CA VAL A 204 3.01 -16.08 9.00
C VAL A 204 1.84 -15.32 8.39
N ILE A 205 1.91 -13.99 8.46
CA ILE A 205 0.90 -13.11 7.88
C ILE A 205 1.49 -12.46 6.63
N GLY A 206 0.94 -12.80 5.46
CA GLY A 206 1.35 -12.23 4.19
C GLY A 206 0.63 -10.92 3.88
N LEU A 207 1.38 -9.85 3.69
CA LEU A 207 0.86 -8.60 3.10
C LEU A 207 1.08 -8.65 1.59
N GLN A 208 0.10 -9.16 0.86
CA GLN A 208 0.20 -9.38 -0.59
C GLN A 208 -0.49 -8.24 -1.34
N GLN A 209 0.25 -7.58 -2.23
CA GLN A 209 -0.28 -6.64 -3.22
C GLN A 209 0.35 -6.92 -4.58
N THR A 210 -0.38 -6.65 -5.66
CA THR A 210 0.13 -6.68 -7.03
C THR A 210 0.99 -5.44 -7.29
N GLY A 211 2.23 -5.48 -6.81
CA GLY A 211 3.43 -5.10 -7.57
C GLY A 211 3.79 -3.66 -7.90
N GLU A 212 2.87 -2.70 -8.09
CA GLU A 212 3.27 -1.42 -8.74
C GLU A 212 2.88 -0.13 -7.98
N ALA A 213 1.95 -0.19 -7.03
CA ALA A 213 1.41 1.02 -6.41
C ALA A 213 2.24 1.52 -5.20
N GLY A 214 3.27 2.32 -5.51
CA GLY A 214 3.68 3.44 -4.65
C GLY A 214 4.86 3.16 -3.72
N ASN A 215 6.05 3.02 -4.31
CA ASN A 215 7.32 3.24 -3.61
C ASN A 215 7.65 4.73 -3.49
N GLU A 216 7.08 5.62 -4.32
CA GLU A 216 7.41 7.06 -4.38
C GLU A 216 7.42 7.78 -3.03
N ALA A 217 6.49 7.48 -2.13
CA ALA A 217 6.44 8.13 -0.83
C ALA A 217 7.48 7.57 0.17
N VAL A 218 7.93 6.31 0.00
CA VAL A 218 9.12 5.79 0.71
C VAL A 218 10.40 6.41 0.14
N LEU A 219 10.45 6.64 -1.18
CA LEU A 219 11.57 7.31 -1.84
C LEU A 219 11.78 8.75 -1.34
N ASN A 220 10.69 9.41 -0.89
CA ASN A 220 10.69 10.80 -0.48
C ASN A 220 10.81 11.02 1.05
N SER A 221 10.85 9.95 1.87
CA SER A 221 11.09 10.12 3.30
C SER A 221 12.58 10.42 3.52
N LYS A 222 12.89 11.70 3.78
CA LYS A 222 14.21 12.15 4.22
C LYS A 222 14.57 11.57 5.57
#